data_AF-A0A3D4Q3U6-F1
#
_entry.id   AF-A0A3D4Q3U6-F1
#
_cell.length_a   1.000
_cell.length_b   1.000
_cell.length_c   1.000
_cell.angle_alpha   90.00
_cell.angle_beta   90.00
_cell.angle_gamma   90.00
#
_symmetry.space_group_name_H-M   'P 1'
#
loop_
_entity.id
_entity.type
_entity.pdbx_description
1 polymer ?
#
loop_
_entity_poly.entity_id
_entity_poly.type
_entity_poly.pdbx_seq_one_letter_code
_entity_poly.pdbx_strand_id
1 'polypeptide(L)'
;MVDANLNGACAILALLYGEGDFQKTLDMASAMGFDADNQAASMSGLLGIVGGTAILPKHLLFPIPELNWSQPYNDRYINVSRVDLPDARISDLVARMANEGEKIILAQGGKKIVENGVEYYVINTGAKFSAPLELPAAPVLFAEQDQAFSFDTGIDISVSDEKLTLLGSALPPGFRLQAGVISGVPKTSGLYRFKLRLSSGQKTVEHEYVISVHTNNLASTATGVLHNLTNEKNIKSLTHLLSDGDIETTYYSAENSAVSKQDFYGYRWAQPQTISVLRFNSGTPKEFSGWFTSLQVQYRDDAGDWQNVQQLQIMPAMNFDNSQWLKGIGINHTLSFAPVTTSAIRIIGAAGGVERDSFNGGGREFYSTISELSVHER
;
A
#
# COMPACT_ATOMS: atom_id res chain seq x y z
N MET A 1 -13.41 -21.70 3.92
CA MET A 1 -13.52 -21.92 2.48
C MET A 1 -14.45 -20.83 1.98
N VAL A 2 -13.93 -19.87 1.22
CA VAL A 2 -14.72 -18.76 0.66
C VAL A 2 -15.17 -19.21 -0.73
N ASP A 3 -16.48 -19.23 -0.98
CA ASP A 3 -17.07 -19.59 -2.27
C ASP A 3 -18.07 -18.51 -2.69
N ALA A 4 -17.77 -17.82 -3.79
CA ALA A 4 -18.56 -16.70 -4.27
C ALA A 4 -20.00 -17.10 -4.65
N ASN A 5 -20.22 -18.31 -5.15
CA ASN A 5 -21.56 -18.78 -5.51
C ASN A 5 -22.39 -19.04 -4.26
N LEU A 6 -21.77 -19.63 -3.22
CA LEU A 6 -22.46 -19.90 -1.97
C LEU A 6 -22.84 -18.58 -1.27
N ASN A 7 -21.91 -17.62 -1.18
CA ASN A 7 -22.18 -16.30 -0.62
C ASN A 7 -23.29 -15.58 -1.39
N GLY A 8 -23.27 -15.65 -2.73
CA GLY A 8 -24.32 -15.11 -3.57
C GLY A 8 -25.70 -15.75 -3.33
N ALA A 9 -25.76 -17.06 -3.15
CA ALA A 9 -26.99 -17.77 -2.81
C ALA A 9 -27.52 -17.34 -1.43
N CYS A 10 -26.65 -17.19 -0.42
CA CYS A 10 -27.00 -16.67 0.89
C CYS A 10 -27.54 -15.23 0.80
N ALA A 11 -26.92 -14.36 -0.01
CA ALA A 11 -27.42 -13.01 -0.23
C ALA A 11 -28.85 -12.99 -0.81
N ILE A 12 -29.11 -13.80 -1.83
CA ILE A 12 -30.44 -13.92 -2.45
C ILE A 12 -31.46 -14.42 -1.42
N LEU A 13 -31.13 -15.44 -0.64
CA LEU A 13 -32.01 -15.96 0.41
C LEU A 13 -32.29 -14.91 1.48
N ALA A 14 -31.27 -14.19 1.95
CA ALA A 14 -31.42 -13.12 2.93
C ALA A 14 -32.38 -12.03 2.43
N LEU A 15 -32.27 -11.63 1.15
CA LEU A 15 -33.17 -10.64 0.56
C LEU A 15 -34.61 -11.16 0.41
N LEU A 16 -34.78 -12.39 -0.08
CA LEU A 16 -36.10 -13.00 -0.30
C LEU A 16 -36.88 -13.14 1.01
N TYR A 17 -36.24 -13.69 2.04
CA TYR A 17 -36.86 -13.91 3.33
C TYR A 17 -36.82 -12.67 4.24
N GLY A 18 -35.94 -11.72 3.93
CA GLY A 18 -35.92 -10.39 4.51
C GLY A 18 -37.11 -9.52 4.09
N GLU A 19 -37.77 -9.85 2.97
CA GLU A 19 -39.02 -9.22 2.51
C GLU A 19 -38.93 -7.69 2.33
N GLY A 20 -37.72 -7.19 2.05
CA GLY A 20 -37.43 -5.76 1.94
C GLY A 20 -37.25 -5.03 3.28
N ASP A 21 -37.38 -5.73 4.41
CA ASP A 21 -37.03 -5.18 5.73
C ASP A 21 -35.51 -5.21 5.93
N PHE A 22 -34.93 -4.05 6.26
CA PHE A 22 -33.49 -3.90 6.38
C PHE A 22 -32.89 -4.75 7.50
N GLN A 23 -33.47 -4.73 8.70
CA GLN A 23 -32.92 -5.44 9.86
C GLN A 23 -33.03 -6.94 9.66
N LYS A 24 -34.20 -7.42 9.21
CA LYS A 24 -34.45 -8.83 8.94
C LYS A 24 -33.49 -9.36 7.88
N THR A 25 -33.29 -8.61 6.79
CA THR A 25 -32.33 -8.97 5.74
C THR A 25 -30.90 -9.04 6.28
N LEU A 26 -30.47 -8.07 7.08
CA LEU A 26 -29.13 -8.03 7.69
C LEU A 26 -28.91 -9.19 8.66
N ASP A 27 -29.87 -9.46 9.54
CA ASP A 27 -29.80 -10.56 10.51
C ASP A 27 -29.69 -11.90 9.79
N MET A 28 -30.50 -12.12 8.75
CA MET A 28 -30.45 -13.33 7.95
C MET A 28 -29.13 -13.47 7.19
N ALA A 29 -28.65 -12.41 6.54
CA ALA A 29 -27.38 -12.41 5.82
C ALA A 29 -26.21 -12.79 6.74
N SER A 30 -26.22 -12.27 7.97
CA SER A 30 -25.23 -12.57 9.01
C SER A 30 -25.36 -14.00 9.54
N ALA A 31 -26.58 -14.46 9.82
CA ALA A 31 -26.85 -15.76 10.42
C ALA A 31 -26.61 -16.94 9.47
N MET A 32 -26.71 -16.74 8.15
CA MET A 32 -26.45 -17.78 7.16
C MET A 32 -24.98 -18.26 7.11
N GLY A 33 -24.06 -17.52 7.74
CA GLY A 33 -22.64 -17.88 7.80
C GLY A 33 -21.91 -17.68 6.47
N PHE A 34 -20.83 -18.43 6.23
CA PHE A 34 -20.04 -18.38 5.00
C PHE A 34 -19.60 -16.95 4.60
N ASP A 35 -18.51 -16.45 5.21
CA ASP A 35 -17.92 -15.15 4.86
C ASP A 35 -18.96 -14.02 4.86
N ALA A 36 -19.70 -13.95 5.98
CA ALA A 36 -21.02 -13.35 6.03
C ALA A 36 -21.05 -11.82 5.86
N ASP A 37 -19.91 -11.18 6.04
CA ASP A 37 -19.70 -9.75 5.81
C ASP A 37 -19.98 -9.38 4.35
N ASN A 38 -19.71 -10.26 3.37
CA ASN A 38 -19.99 -10.00 1.96
C ASN A 38 -21.50 -9.85 1.67
N GLN A 39 -22.31 -10.87 1.99
CA GLN A 39 -23.74 -10.81 1.70
C GLN A 39 -24.46 -9.75 2.54
N ALA A 40 -24.02 -9.54 3.79
CA ALA A 40 -24.57 -8.51 4.66
C ALA A 40 -24.31 -7.12 4.04
N ALA A 41 -23.07 -6.82 3.69
CA ALA A 41 -22.71 -5.55 3.05
C ALA A 41 -23.46 -5.34 1.72
N SER A 42 -23.53 -6.39 0.89
CA SER A 42 -24.18 -6.32 -0.43
C SER A 42 -25.69 -6.05 -0.33
N MET A 43 -26.41 -6.79 0.51
CA MET A 43 -27.87 -6.66 0.62
C MET A 43 -28.27 -5.41 1.41
N SER A 44 -27.54 -5.06 2.46
CA SER A 44 -27.74 -3.78 3.16
C SER A 44 -27.48 -2.59 2.23
N GLY A 45 -26.44 -2.65 1.40
CA GLY A 45 -26.17 -1.64 0.38
C GLY A 45 -27.31 -1.50 -0.64
N LEU A 46 -27.80 -2.63 -1.17
CA LEU A 46 -28.93 -2.65 -2.11
C LEU A 46 -30.19 -2.03 -1.51
N LEU A 47 -30.59 -2.45 -0.31
CA LEU A 47 -31.76 -1.89 0.36
C LEU A 47 -31.56 -0.41 0.66
N GLY A 48 -30.36 -0.01 1.09
CA GLY A 48 -30.01 1.40 1.32
C GLY A 48 -30.14 2.27 0.05
N ILE A 49 -29.85 1.74 -1.14
CA ILE A 49 -30.08 2.44 -2.41
C ILE A 49 -31.58 2.61 -2.68
N VAL A 50 -32.40 1.59 -2.39
CA VAL A 50 -33.86 1.60 -2.65
C VAL A 50 -34.60 2.53 -1.69
N GLY A 51 -34.30 2.43 -0.39
CA GLY A 51 -35.05 3.11 0.67
C GLY A 51 -34.36 4.32 1.28
N GLY A 52 -33.12 4.60 0.90
CA GLY A 52 -32.30 5.63 1.53
C GLY A 52 -32.10 5.38 3.03
N THR A 53 -31.81 6.44 3.78
CA THR A 53 -31.66 6.37 5.25
C THR A 53 -32.97 6.12 5.99
N ALA A 54 -34.13 6.31 5.33
CA ALA A 54 -35.44 6.17 5.95
C ALA A 54 -35.77 4.74 6.38
N ILE A 55 -35.21 3.74 5.70
CA ILE A 55 -35.41 2.32 6.04
C ILE A 55 -34.41 1.79 7.07
N LEU A 56 -33.39 2.57 7.43
CA LEU A 56 -32.35 2.15 8.34
C LEU A 56 -32.85 2.26 9.80
N PRO A 57 -32.78 1.18 10.59
CA PRO A 57 -33.13 1.24 12.01
C PRO A 57 -32.30 2.29 12.75
N LYS A 58 -32.97 3.16 13.51
CA LYS A 58 -32.31 4.27 14.23
C LYS A 58 -31.17 3.79 15.14
N HIS A 59 -31.32 2.65 15.80
CA HIS A 59 -30.31 2.11 16.71
C HIS A 59 -29.02 1.68 15.99
N LEU A 60 -29.05 1.39 14.68
CA LEU A 60 -27.83 1.13 13.90
C LEU A 60 -27.09 2.42 13.52
N LEU A 61 -27.84 3.50 13.28
CA LEU A 61 -27.26 4.82 13.04
C LEU A 61 -26.77 5.48 14.33
N PHE A 62 -27.40 5.18 15.46
CA PHE A 62 -27.12 5.76 16.78
C PHE A 62 -26.95 4.65 17.83
N PRO A 63 -25.88 3.83 17.73
CA PRO A 63 -25.67 2.64 18.56
C PRO A 63 -25.34 2.94 20.03
N ILE A 64 -25.03 4.18 20.39
CA ILE A 64 -24.74 4.60 21.76
C ILE A 64 -25.70 5.74 22.15
N PRO A 65 -26.94 5.42 22.56
CA PRO A 65 -27.99 6.41 22.81
C PRO A 65 -27.61 7.47 23.85
N GLU A 66 -26.77 7.10 24.83
CA GLU A 66 -26.35 7.94 25.95
C GLU A 66 -25.53 9.15 25.49
N LEU A 67 -24.88 9.04 24.33
CA LEU A 67 -24.05 10.11 23.78
C LEU A 67 -24.86 11.16 22.99
N ASN A 68 -26.16 10.91 22.77
CA ASN A 68 -27.12 11.82 22.14
C ASN A 68 -26.59 12.54 20.89
N TRP A 69 -26.01 11.77 19.96
CA TRP A 69 -25.40 12.32 18.76
C TRP A 69 -26.42 12.99 17.84
N SER A 70 -26.00 14.08 17.21
CA SER A 70 -26.78 14.79 16.19
C SER A 70 -26.56 14.26 14.77
N GLN A 71 -25.60 13.35 14.60
CA GLN A 71 -25.23 12.72 13.32
C GLN A 71 -25.08 11.21 13.50
N PRO A 72 -25.34 10.39 12.46
CA PRO A 72 -25.08 8.96 12.50
C PRO A 72 -23.64 8.61 12.88
N TYR A 73 -23.45 7.39 13.40
CA TYR A 73 -22.18 6.91 13.90
C TYR A 73 -21.08 6.96 12.84
N ASN A 74 -19.92 7.48 13.26
CA ASN A 74 -18.63 7.38 12.59
C ASN A 74 -18.58 7.89 11.13
N ASP A 75 -18.81 9.19 10.93
CA ASP A 75 -18.61 9.89 9.65
C ASP A 75 -17.13 10.12 9.30
N ARG A 76 -16.27 9.11 9.48
CA ARG A 76 -14.84 9.19 9.19
C ARG A 76 -14.32 7.90 8.58
N TYR A 77 -13.70 8.03 7.43
CA TYR A 77 -12.89 7.03 6.76
C TYR A 77 -11.41 7.42 6.89
N ILE A 78 -10.61 6.51 7.43
CA ILE A 78 -9.15 6.66 7.53
C ILE A 78 -8.52 5.77 6.48
N ASN A 79 -7.78 6.35 5.55
CA ASN A 79 -7.10 5.56 4.53
C ASN A 79 -5.76 5.08 5.09
N VAL A 80 -5.62 3.77 5.23
CA VAL A 80 -4.45 3.15 5.83
C VAL A 80 -3.45 2.56 4.82
N SER A 81 -3.87 2.35 3.58
CA SER A 81 -3.17 1.45 2.65
C SER A 81 -2.92 2.01 1.25
N ARG A 82 -3.60 3.09 0.84
CA ARG A 82 -3.46 3.64 -0.51
C ARG A 82 -2.67 4.94 -0.50
N VAL A 83 -1.46 4.92 -1.07
CA VAL A 83 -0.71 6.14 -1.32
C VAL A 83 -1.56 7.08 -2.20
N ASP A 84 -1.54 8.38 -1.91
CA ASP A 84 -2.28 9.44 -2.62
C ASP A 84 -3.81 9.49 -2.45
N LEU A 85 -4.39 8.69 -1.56
CA LEU A 85 -5.80 8.85 -1.18
C LEU A 85 -5.91 9.45 0.24
N PRO A 86 -6.59 10.58 0.45
CA PRO A 86 -6.67 11.19 1.78
C PRO A 86 -7.69 10.48 2.69
N ASP A 87 -7.56 10.69 3.99
CA ASP A 87 -8.69 10.54 4.92
C ASP A 87 -9.90 11.33 4.40
N ALA A 88 -11.11 10.83 4.65
CA ALA A 88 -12.33 11.47 4.21
C ALA A 88 -13.46 11.30 5.20
N ARG A 89 -14.51 12.11 5.10
CA ARG A 89 -15.79 11.80 5.71
C ARG A 89 -16.56 10.80 4.83
N ILE A 90 -17.40 9.99 5.45
CA ILE A 90 -18.27 9.07 4.71
C ILE A 90 -19.31 9.88 3.93
N SER A 91 -19.85 10.93 4.53
CA SER A 91 -20.75 11.90 3.90
C SER A 91 -20.12 12.55 2.66
N ASP A 92 -18.85 12.96 2.73
CA ASP A 92 -18.11 13.52 1.59
C ASP A 92 -17.88 12.47 0.49
N LEU A 93 -17.63 11.20 0.86
CA LEU A 93 -17.53 10.10 -0.11
C LEU A 93 -18.86 9.89 -0.84
N VAL A 94 -19.98 9.86 -0.10
CA VAL A 94 -21.33 9.71 -0.66
C VAL A 94 -21.67 10.87 -1.61
N ALA A 95 -21.41 12.11 -1.19
CA ALA A 95 -21.69 13.29 -2.01
C ALA A 95 -20.87 13.28 -3.32
N ARG A 96 -19.58 12.93 -3.25
CA ARG A 96 -18.74 12.78 -4.44
C ARG A 96 -19.26 11.68 -5.36
N MET A 97 -19.64 10.53 -4.81
CA MET A 97 -20.18 9.42 -5.60
C MET A 97 -21.49 9.79 -6.31
N ALA A 98 -22.40 10.48 -5.62
CA ALA A 98 -23.64 10.97 -6.22
C ALA A 98 -23.37 11.98 -7.35
N ASN A 99 -22.44 12.91 -7.14
CA ASN A 99 -22.04 13.88 -8.16
C ASN A 99 -21.41 13.21 -9.40
N GLU A 100 -20.57 12.19 -9.22
CA GLU A 100 -20.04 11.42 -10.35
C GLU A 100 -21.15 10.64 -11.07
N GLY A 101 -22.11 10.07 -10.33
CA GLY A 101 -23.30 9.44 -10.90
C GLY A 101 -24.10 10.39 -11.78
N GLU A 102 -24.37 11.62 -11.32
CA GLU A 102 -25.03 12.67 -12.10
C GLU A 102 -24.25 12.96 -13.40
N LYS A 103 -22.93 13.22 -13.30
CA LYS A 103 -22.10 13.51 -14.47
C LYS A 103 -22.18 12.41 -15.52
N ILE A 104 -22.12 11.14 -15.08
CA ILE A 104 -22.22 9.98 -15.97
C ILE A 104 -23.60 9.91 -16.62
N ILE A 105 -24.68 10.07 -15.85
CA ILE A 105 -26.06 10.06 -16.38
C ILE A 105 -26.21 11.11 -17.48
N LEU A 106 -25.79 12.35 -17.22
CA LEU A 106 -25.89 13.46 -18.18
C LEU A 106 -25.00 13.23 -19.41
N ALA A 107 -23.75 12.81 -19.21
CA ALA A 107 -22.82 12.53 -20.31
C ALA A 107 -23.30 11.40 -21.24
N GLN A 108 -24.10 10.48 -20.71
CA GLN A 108 -24.66 9.34 -21.46
C GLN A 108 -26.06 9.63 -22.05
N GLY A 109 -26.46 10.90 -22.14
CA GLY A 109 -27.73 11.32 -22.75
C GLY A 109 -28.95 11.17 -21.84
N GLY A 110 -28.74 10.92 -20.55
CA GLY A 110 -29.76 11.11 -19.53
C GLY A 110 -30.01 12.59 -19.24
N LYS A 111 -30.97 12.86 -18.36
CA LYS A 111 -31.33 14.25 -17.98
C LYS A 111 -31.81 14.34 -16.54
N LYS A 112 -31.60 15.51 -15.94
CA LYS A 112 -32.19 15.90 -14.66
C LYS A 112 -33.54 16.58 -14.92
N ILE A 113 -34.59 16.13 -14.24
CA ILE A 113 -35.93 16.73 -14.30
C ILE A 113 -36.43 17.03 -12.89
N VAL A 114 -37.40 17.94 -12.78
CA VAL A 114 -38.06 18.25 -11.51
C VAL A 114 -39.55 18.00 -11.67
N GLU A 115 -40.12 17.15 -10.81
CA GLU A 115 -41.56 16.86 -10.77
C GLU A 115 -42.06 17.08 -9.35
N ASN A 116 -43.08 17.90 -9.17
CA ASN A 116 -43.66 18.25 -7.85
C ASN A 116 -42.62 18.73 -6.82
N GLY A 117 -41.56 19.42 -7.27
CA GLY A 117 -40.48 19.90 -6.42
C GLY A 117 -39.43 18.84 -6.04
N VAL A 118 -39.54 17.61 -6.56
CA VAL A 118 -38.57 16.53 -6.36
C VAL A 118 -37.70 16.40 -7.61
N GLU A 119 -36.39 16.30 -7.41
CA GLU A 119 -35.43 16.08 -8.50
C GLU A 119 -35.36 14.60 -8.87
N TYR A 120 -35.41 14.31 -10.17
CA TYR A 120 -35.27 12.97 -10.71
C TYR A 120 -34.19 12.94 -11.80
N TYR A 121 -33.54 11.79 -11.95
CA TYR A 121 -32.68 11.50 -13.09
C TYR A 121 -33.35 10.52 -14.02
N VAL A 122 -33.50 10.91 -15.28
CA VAL A 122 -33.92 10.02 -16.36
C VAL A 122 -32.65 9.40 -16.94
N ILE A 123 -32.52 8.08 -16.77
CA ILE A 123 -31.36 7.31 -17.25
C ILE A 123 -31.63 6.86 -18.69
N ASN A 124 -30.67 7.11 -19.59
CA ASN A 124 -30.68 6.51 -20.91
C ASN A 124 -30.28 5.03 -20.82
N THR A 125 -31.27 4.14 -20.80
CA THR A 125 -31.04 2.68 -20.70
C THR A 125 -30.39 2.07 -21.95
N GLY A 126 -30.36 2.80 -23.07
CA GLY A 126 -29.64 2.42 -24.29
C GLY A 126 -28.18 2.89 -24.33
N ALA A 127 -27.70 3.59 -23.29
CA ALA A 127 -26.32 4.04 -23.21
C ALA A 127 -25.36 2.85 -23.24
N LYS A 128 -24.29 2.96 -24.04
CA LYS A 128 -23.20 1.98 -24.04
C LYS A 128 -22.10 2.48 -23.11
N PHE A 129 -21.70 1.65 -22.15
CA PHE A 129 -20.53 1.95 -21.35
C PHE A 129 -19.28 1.94 -22.23
N SER A 130 -18.51 3.04 -22.16
CA SER A 130 -17.16 3.12 -22.67
C SER A 130 -16.29 3.47 -21.47
N ALA A 131 -15.34 2.60 -21.14
CA ALA A 131 -14.36 2.91 -20.10
C ALA A 131 -13.63 4.22 -20.47
N PRO A 132 -13.35 5.09 -19.49
CA PRO A 132 -12.46 6.22 -19.73
C PRO A 132 -11.07 5.71 -20.15
N LEU A 133 -10.39 6.48 -20.99
CA LEU A 133 -9.00 6.21 -21.33
C LEU A 133 -8.16 6.54 -20.11
N GLU A 134 -7.57 5.53 -19.46
CA GLU A 134 -6.80 5.71 -18.23
C GLU A 134 -5.38 5.16 -18.38
N LEU A 135 -4.41 5.92 -17.89
CA LEU A 135 -3.01 5.53 -17.82
C LEU A 135 -2.59 5.63 -16.34
N PRO A 136 -2.45 4.51 -15.62
CA PRO A 136 -2.25 4.52 -14.18
C PRO A 136 -0.89 5.07 -13.80
N ALA A 137 -0.84 5.85 -12.73
CA ALA A 137 0.41 6.27 -12.11
C ALA A 137 1.20 5.08 -11.56
N ALA A 138 2.52 5.24 -11.43
CA ALA A 138 3.38 4.28 -10.76
C ALA A 138 4.32 4.97 -9.78
N PRO A 139 4.68 4.31 -8.67
CA PRO A 139 5.78 4.78 -7.83
C PRO A 139 7.10 4.76 -8.62
N VAL A 140 8.15 5.34 -8.04
CA VAL A 140 9.51 5.18 -8.59
C VAL A 140 9.83 3.69 -8.62
N LEU A 141 10.10 3.18 -9.82
CA LEU A 141 10.38 1.77 -10.05
C LEU A 141 11.85 1.49 -9.73
N PHE A 142 12.09 0.55 -8.82
CA PHE A 142 13.43 0.14 -8.40
C PHE A 142 13.93 -0.99 -9.32
N ALA A 143 15.06 -0.78 -9.99
CA ALA A 143 15.72 -1.78 -10.82
C ALA A 143 17.19 -1.92 -10.42
N GLU A 144 17.76 -3.10 -10.60
CA GLU A 144 19.18 -3.37 -10.33
C GLU A 144 19.91 -3.66 -11.64
N GLN A 145 21.13 -3.14 -11.75
CA GLN A 145 22.04 -3.43 -12.86
C GLN A 145 22.17 -4.95 -13.03
N ASP A 146 22.22 -5.39 -14.28
CA ASP A 146 22.41 -6.78 -14.67
C ASP A 146 21.31 -7.77 -14.20
N GLN A 147 20.29 -7.30 -13.49
CA GLN A 147 19.12 -8.08 -13.12
C GLN A 147 17.98 -7.86 -14.11
N ALA A 148 17.21 -8.92 -14.37
CA ALA A 148 16.01 -8.81 -15.17
C ALA A 148 14.96 -7.98 -14.43
N PHE A 149 14.36 -7.02 -15.12
CA PHE A 149 13.29 -6.18 -14.61
C PHE A 149 12.08 -6.28 -15.54
N SER A 150 10.89 -6.29 -14.95
CA SER A 150 9.63 -6.20 -15.67
C SER A 150 8.62 -5.40 -14.86
N PHE A 151 7.94 -4.46 -15.53
CA PHE A 151 6.85 -3.68 -15.00
C PHE A 151 5.70 -3.68 -16.00
N ASP A 152 4.56 -4.21 -15.57
CA ASP A 152 3.32 -4.16 -16.33
C ASP A 152 2.58 -2.87 -15.99
N THR A 153 2.28 -2.06 -17.01
CA THR A 153 1.49 -0.83 -16.85
C THR A 153 0.01 -1.12 -16.55
N GLY A 154 -0.44 -2.37 -16.66
CA GLY A 154 -1.83 -2.78 -16.50
C GLY A 154 -2.71 -2.44 -17.70
N ILE A 155 -2.10 -2.00 -18.82
CA ILE A 155 -2.80 -1.62 -20.04
C ILE A 155 -2.74 -2.78 -21.03
N ASP A 156 -3.88 -3.43 -21.23
CA ASP A 156 -4.01 -4.45 -22.27
C ASP A 156 -4.28 -3.81 -23.64
N ILE A 157 -3.20 -3.51 -24.35
CA ILE A 157 -3.27 -2.99 -25.73
C ILE A 157 -3.49 -4.10 -26.78
N SER A 158 -3.68 -5.36 -26.37
CA SER A 158 -3.87 -6.48 -27.31
C SER A 158 -5.32 -6.65 -27.77
N VAL A 159 -6.25 -5.99 -27.09
CA VAL A 159 -7.71 -6.15 -27.28
C VAL A 159 -8.45 -4.85 -27.61
N SER A 160 -7.73 -3.75 -27.84
CA SER A 160 -8.32 -2.42 -28.07
C SER A 160 -7.68 -1.68 -29.26
N ASP A 161 -8.37 -0.66 -29.78
CA ASP A 161 -7.81 0.30 -30.75
C ASP A 161 -6.80 1.28 -30.08
N GLU A 162 -6.39 0.99 -28.85
CA GLU A 162 -5.54 1.86 -28.07
C GLU A 162 -4.07 1.70 -28.46
N LYS A 163 -3.34 2.80 -28.43
CA LYS A 163 -1.93 2.82 -28.77
C LYS A 163 -1.13 3.47 -27.64
N LEU A 164 -0.27 2.67 -27.02
CA LEU A 164 0.68 3.12 -26.03
C LEU A 164 2.01 3.50 -26.70
N THR A 165 2.49 4.72 -26.44
CA THR A 165 3.70 5.27 -27.04
C THR A 165 4.61 5.89 -25.99
N LEU A 166 5.92 5.74 -26.18
CA LEU A 166 6.93 6.44 -25.41
C LEU A 166 7.10 7.86 -25.97
N LEU A 167 7.08 8.87 -25.10
CA LEU A 167 7.35 10.26 -25.45
C LEU A 167 8.63 10.77 -24.78
N GLY A 168 9.43 11.54 -25.51
CA GLY A 168 10.61 12.23 -24.97
C GLY A 168 11.83 11.33 -24.82
N SER A 169 12.47 11.34 -23.64
CA SER A 169 13.69 10.59 -23.32
C SER A 169 13.50 9.09 -23.52
N ALA A 170 14.57 8.41 -23.94
CA ALA A 170 14.59 6.96 -24.07
C ALA A 170 14.44 6.28 -22.70
N LEU A 171 13.91 5.06 -22.71
CA LEU A 171 13.97 4.15 -21.57
C LEU A 171 15.44 3.91 -21.15
N PRO A 172 15.70 3.44 -19.90
CA PRO A 172 17.04 3.04 -19.50
C PRO A 172 17.70 2.11 -20.54
N PRO A 173 19.01 2.23 -20.83
CA PRO A 173 19.68 1.33 -21.75
C PRO A 173 19.46 -0.14 -21.37
N GLY A 174 18.99 -0.94 -22.33
CA GLY A 174 18.63 -2.35 -22.13
C GLY A 174 17.13 -2.60 -21.88
N PHE A 175 16.31 -1.55 -21.80
CA PHE A 175 14.85 -1.65 -21.62
C PHE A 175 14.11 -1.49 -22.94
N ARG A 176 12.94 -2.11 -23.02
CA ARG A 176 11.97 -1.94 -24.09
C ARG A 176 10.56 -1.86 -23.53
N LEU A 177 9.68 -1.20 -24.27
CA LEU A 177 8.24 -1.23 -24.05
C LEU A 177 7.61 -2.14 -25.10
N GLN A 178 6.90 -3.18 -24.67
CA GLN A 178 6.19 -4.11 -25.54
C GLN A 178 4.85 -4.47 -24.91
N ALA A 179 3.75 -4.25 -25.63
CA ALA A 179 2.40 -4.64 -25.18
C ALA A 179 2.04 -4.16 -23.76
N GLY A 180 2.33 -2.90 -23.42
CA GLY A 180 2.06 -2.37 -22.07
C GLY A 180 3.10 -2.77 -21.01
N VAL A 181 4.07 -3.61 -21.33
CA VAL A 181 5.10 -4.08 -20.41
C VAL A 181 6.44 -3.40 -20.68
N ILE A 182 7.00 -2.76 -19.67
CA ILE A 182 8.38 -2.26 -19.68
C ILE A 182 9.27 -3.37 -19.10
N SER A 183 10.18 -3.90 -19.91
CA SER A 183 11.08 -4.98 -19.47
C SER A 183 12.48 -4.86 -20.04
N GLY A 184 13.44 -5.45 -19.36
CA GLY A 184 14.84 -5.41 -19.81
C GLY A 184 15.84 -5.82 -18.74
N VAL A 185 17.12 -5.65 -19.07
CA VAL A 185 18.24 -5.83 -18.15
C VAL A 185 19.06 -4.53 -18.19
N PRO A 186 19.04 -3.69 -17.16
CA PRO A 186 19.70 -2.39 -17.22
C PRO A 186 21.20 -2.57 -17.05
N LYS A 187 21.98 -1.70 -17.68
CA LYS A 187 23.45 -1.73 -17.59
C LYS A 187 24.06 -0.55 -16.85
N THR A 188 23.36 0.57 -16.77
CA THR A 188 23.89 1.82 -16.21
C THR A 188 22.97 2.30 -15.08
N SER A 189 23.52 2.43 -13.88
CA SER A 189 22.81 3.02 -12.74
C SER A 189 22.46 4.48 -13.04
N GLY A 190 21.44 4.97 -12.34
CA GLY A 190 20.96 6.33 -12.48
C GLY A 190 19.44 6.45 -12.46
N LEU A 191 18.97 7.68 -12.54
CA LEU A 191 17.55 8.00 -12.53
C LEU A 191 17.06 8.33 -13.95
N TYR A 192 16.11 7.56 -14.45
CA TYR A 192 15.57 7.69 -15.79
C TYR A 192 14.11 8.13 -15.73
N ARG A 193 13.82 9.28 -16.35
CA ARG A 193 12.47 9.85 -16.45
C ARG A 193 11.99 9.79 -17.88
N PHE A 194 10.79 9.27 -18.09
CA PHE A 194 10.16 9.17 -19.39
C PHE A 194 8.66 9.33 -19.26
N LYS A 195 7.99 9.65 -20.38
CA LYS A 195 6.53 9.78 -20.41
C LYS A 195 5.94 8.69 -21.28
N LEU A 196 4.86 8.09 -20.81
CA LEU A 196 4.00 7.26 -21.66
C LEU A 196 2.78 8.07 -22.07
N ARG A 197 2.34 7.86 -23.31
CA ARG A 197 1.07 8.35 -23.84
C ARG A 197 0.23 7.18 -24.28
N LEU A 198 -0.94 7.06 -23.69
CA LEU A 198 -2.01 6.19 -24.16
C LEU A 198 -2.93 7.00 -25.07
N SER A 199 -3.32 6.45 -26.21
CA SER A 199 -4.20 7.12 -27.19
C SER A 199 -5.28 6.17 -27.67
N SER A 200 -6.50 6.69 -27.85
CA SER A 200 -7.67 5.97 -28.37
C SER A 200 -8.48 6.92 -29.25
N GLY A 201 -8.41 6.74 -30.57
CA GLY A 201 -8.93 7.71 -31.53
C GLY A 201 -8.28 9.09 -31.36
N GLN A 202 -9.08 10.11 -31.04
CA GLN A 202 -8.60 11.48 -30.77
C GLN A 202 -8.27 11.73 -29.28
N LYS A 203 -8.63 10.80 -28.38
CA LYS A 203 -8.37 10.96 -26.94
C LYS A 203 -6.95 10.52 -26.62
N THR A 204 -6.29 11.25 -25.73
CA THR A 204 -4.94 10.93 -25.25
C THR A 204 -4.82 11.20 -23.76
N VAL A 205 -4.11 10.34 -23.05
CA VAL A 205 -3.69 10.54 -21.65
C VAL A 205 -2.19 10.30 -21.55
N GLU A 206 -1.51 11.13 -20.74
CA GLU A 206 -0.07 11.07 -20.53
C GLU A 206 0.27 10.96 -19.05
N HIS A 207 1.34 10.24 -18.74
CA HIS A 207 1.87 10.14 -17.38
C HIS A 207 3.40 10.05 -17.39
N GLU A 208 4.06 10.66 -16.40
CA GLU A 208 5.50 10.54 -16.19
C GLU A 208 5.80 9.30 -15.33
N TYR A 209 6.80 8.54 -15.73
CA TYR A 209 7.31 7.39 -15.00
C TYR A 209 8.79 7.60 -14.69
N VAL A 210 9.23 7.01 -13.58
CA VAL A 210 10.61 7.09 -13.12
C VAL A 210 11.11 5.68 -12.82
N ILE A 211 12.21 5.29 -13.47
CA ILE A 211 12.98 4.09 -13.12
C ILE A 211 14.29 4.53 -12.49
N SER A 212 14.53 4.08 -11.26
CA SER A 212 15.78 4.23 -10.54
C SER A 212 16.57 2.94 -10.69
N VAL A 213 17.64 2.97 -11.50
CA VAL A 213 18.56 1.83 -11.67
C VAL A 213 19.69 1.97 -10.66
N HIS A 214 19.95 0.91 -9.91
CA HIS A 214 20.94 0.82 -8.86
C HIS A 214 22.04 -0.18 -9.22
N THR A 215 23.21 -0.09 -8.58
CA THR A 215 24.22 -1.14 -8.70
C THR A 215 23.71 -2.48 -8.17
N ASN A 216 24.40 -3.57 -8.50
CA ASN A 216 24.18 -4.86 -7.84
C ASN A 216 24.23 -4.71 -6.31
N ASN A 217 23.39 -5.47 -5.59
CA ASN A 217 23.34 -5.45 -4.13
C ASN A 217 24.71 -5.76 -3.48
N LEU A 218 25.31 -4.74 -2.86
CA LEU A 218 26.61 -4.80 -2.19
C LEU A 218 26.58 -5.64 -0.90
N ALA A 219 25.40 -5.89 -0.33
CA ALA A 219 25.26 -6.73 0.87
C ALA A 219 25.81 -8.15 0.65
N SER A 220 25.68 -8.68 -0.57
CA SER A 220 26.19 -10.01 -0.96
C SER A 220 27.71 -10.16 -0.83
N THR A 221 28.45 -9.04 -0.80
CA THR A 221 29.91 -9.02 -0.66
C THR A 221 30.39 -8.59 0.73
N ALA A 222 29.45 -8.37 1.66
CA ALA A 222 29.76 -7.99 3.04
C ALA A 222 30.55 -9.09 3.77
N THR A 223 31.48 -8.67 4.63
CA THR A 223 32.25 -9.59 5.49
C THR A 223 31.60 -9.81 6.85
N GLY A 224 30.50 -9.10 7.14
CA GLY A 224 29.66 -9.39 8.28
C GLY A 224 28.45 -8.47 8.39
N VAL A 225 27.50 -8.89 9.21
CA VAL A 225 26.31 -8.12 9.57
C VAL A 225 26.50 -7.38 10.88
N LEU A 226 25.90 -6.19 10.95
CA LEU A 226 25.79 -5.36 12.14
C LEU A 226 24.38 -5.53 12.70
N HIS A 227 24.29 -6.01 13.94
CA HIS A 227 23.03 -6.16 14.67
C HIS A 227 23.26 -6.11 16.18
N ASN A 228 22.20 -5.93 16.97
CA ASN A 228 22.20 -5.96 18.44
C ASN A 228 22.57 -7.34 19.03
N LEU A 229 22.47 -8.40 18.23
CA LEU A 229 22.82 -9.75 18.66
C LEU A 229 24.32 -9.85 18.99
N THR A 230 24.62 -10.52 20.09
CA THR A 230 26.00 -10.81 20.51
C THR A 230 26.43 -12.24 20.19
N ASN A 231 25.48 -13.13 19.87
CA ASN A 231 25.75 -14.54 19.55
C ASN A 231 26.12 -14.73 18.07
N GLU A 232 27.34 -15.20 17.80
CA GLU A 232 27.85 -15.39 16.44
C GLU A 232 27.02 -16.33 15.55
N LYS A 233 26.44 -17.39 16.12
CA LYS A 233 25.62 -18.34 15.36
C LYS A 233 24.35 -17.65 14.86
N ASN A 234 23.71 -16.85 15.70
CA ASN A 234 22.50 -16.12 15.33
C ASN A 234 22.80 -15.00 14.32
N ILE A 235 23.96 -14.32 14.44
CA ILE A 235 24.41 -13.32 13.47
C ILE A 235 24.61 -13.96 12.08
N LYS A 236 25.22 -15.16 12.02
CA LYS A 236 25.37 -15.88 10.75
C LYS A 236 24.03 -16.24 10.11
N SER A 237 23.07 -16.74 10.90
CA SER A 237 21.72 -17.00 10.37
C SER A 237 21.04 -15.74 9.84
N LEU A 238 21.16 -14.63 10.57
CA LEU A 238 20.62 -13.33 10.14
C LEU A 238 21.29 -12.81 8.86
N THR A 239 22.57 -13.13 8.63
CA THR A 239 23.29 -12.68 7.43
C THR A 239 22.66 -13.20 6.14
N HIS A 240 22.27 -14.48 6.12
CA HIS A 240 21.58 -15.04 4.97
C HIS A 240 20.21 -14.40 4.78
N LEU A 241 19.43 -14.29 5.86
CA LEU A 241 18.06 -13.75 5.82
C LEU A 241 18.02 -12.31 5.33
N LEU A 242 18.95 -11.44 5.72
CA LEU A 242 18.88 -10.01 5.38
C LEU A 242 19.26 -9.68 3.92
N SER A 243 19.82 -10.63 3.18
CA SER A 243 20.42 -10.36 1.85
C SER A 243 20.18 -11.45 0.81
N ASP A 244 19.24 -12.35 1.05
CA ASP A 244 18.89 -13.44 0.12
C ASP A 244 17.81 -13.04 -0.90
N GLY A 245 17.23 -11.86 -0.74
CA GLY A 245 16.16 -11.35 -1.59
C GLY A 245 14.78 -11.93 -1.25
N ASP A 246 14.66 -12.74 -0.19
CA ASP A 246 13.38 -13.25 0.31
C ASP A 246 12.69 -12.19 1.17
N ILE A 247 11.54 -11.70 0.70
CA ILE A 247 10.73 -10.73 1.43
C ILE A 247 9.58 -11.38 2.22
N GLU A 248 9.40 -12.70 2.11
CA GLU A 248 8.34 -13.44 2.79
C GLU A 248 8.77 -13.85 4.21
N THR A 249 10.06 -14.13 4.41
CA THR A 249 10.60 -14.46 5.74
C THR A 249 10.86 -13.19 6.54
N THR A 250 10.29 -13.09 7.75
CA THR A 250 10.49 -11.93 8.65
C THR A 250 11.35 -12.31 9.85
N TYR A 251 12.40 -11.52 10.11
CA TYR A 251 13.13 -11.53 11.37
C TYR A 251 12.49 -10.58 12.38
N TYR A 252 12.48 -11.00 13.65
CA TYR A 252 11.93 -10.25 14.79
C TYR A 252 13.03 -10.08 15.85
N SER A 253 13.33 -8.84 16.27
CA SER A 253 14.31 -8.55 17.33
C SER A 253 13.78 -8.74 18.76
N ALA A 254 12.70 -9.49 18.91
CA ALA A 254 11.95 -9.69 20.15
C ALA A 254 12.80 -10.32 21.26
N GLU A 255 12.78 -9.68 22.43
CA GLU A 255 13.53 -10.09 23.62
C GLU A 255 12.65 -10.10 24.90
N ASN A 256 11.31 -10.05 24.76
CA ASN A 256 10.37 -9.96 25.89
C ASN A 256 10.65 -8.76 26.82
N SER A 257 11.01 -7.60 26.25
CA SER A 257 11.29 -6.38 27.00
C SER A 257 10.16 -5.37 26.89
N ALA A 258 9.72 -4.84 28.04
CA ALA A 258 8.75 -3.74 28.13
C ALA A 258 9.40 -2.34 27.99
N VAL A 259 10.68 -2.27 27.60
CA VAL A 259 11.41 -1.01 27.38
C VAL A 259 11.84 -0.95 25.92
N SER A 260 11.51 0.17 25.26
CA SER A 260 11.96 0.45 23.89
C SER A 260 13.48 0.50 23.82
N LYS A 261 14.05 -0.12 22.78
CA LYS A 261 15.48 -0.16 22.50
C LYS A 261 15.78 0.38 21.12
N GLN A 262 17.05 0.73 20.90
CA GLN A 262 17.57 1.02 19.56
C GLN A 262 17.94 -0.29 18.90
N ASP A 263 17.27 -0.62 17.80
CA ASP A 263 17.65 -1.72 16.92
C ASP A 263 18.41 -1.18 15.73
N PHE A 264 19.42 -1.92 15.28
CA PHE A 264 20.17 -1.58 14.07
C PHE A 264 20.44 -2.81 13.21
N TYR A 265 20.42 -2.61 11.89
CA TYR A 265 20.69 -3.64 10.89
C TYR A 265 21.62 -3.07 9.83
N GLY A 266 22.63 -3.81 9.43
CA GLY A 266 23.59 -3.30 8.46
C GLY A 266 24.71 -4.26 8.16
N TYR A 267 25.74 -3.74 7.51
CA TYR A 267 26.83 -4.53 6.97
C TYR A 267 28.18 -3.85 7.20
N ARG A 268 29.23 -4.66 7.18
CA ARG A 268 30.61 -4.22 7.10
C ARG A 268 31.34 -4.94 5.96
N TRP A 269 32.32 -4.28 5.37
CA TRP A 269 33.16 -4.80 4.29
C TRP A 269 34.64 -4.72 4.68
N ALA A 270 35.46 -5.56 4.04
CA ALA A 270 36.91 -5.46 4.19
C ALA A 270 37.48 -4.19 3.53
N GLN A 271 36.87 -3.74 2.44
CA GLN A 271 37.25 -2.53 1.70
C GLN A 271 36.07 -1.56 1.67
N PRO A 272 36.31 -0.24 1.76
CA PRO A 272 35.26 0.75 1.65
C PRO A 272 34.45 0.61 0.35
N GLN A 273 33.13 0.79 0.47
CA GLN A 273 32.19 0.81 -0.64
C GLN A 273 31.63 2.22 -0.78
N THR A 274 31.33 2.66 -2.01
CA THR A 274 30.52 3.86 -2.24
C THR A 274 29.04 3.48 -2.22
N ILE A 275 28.26 4.15 -1.38
CA ILE A 275 26.87 3.79 -1.09
C ILE A 275 26.05 5.07 -1.06
N SER A 276 24.88 5.06 -1.70
CA SER A 276 23.94 6.19 -1.69
C SER A 276 22.48 5.77 -1.51
N VAL A 277 22.20 4.46 -1.52
CA VAL A 277 20.85 3.91 -1.39
C VAL A 277 20.86 2.63 -0.55
N LEU A 278 19.89 2.53 0.36
CA LEU A 278 19.49 1.27 0.99
C LEU A 278 18.04 0.96 0.59
N ARG A 279 17.69 -0.31 0.38
CA ARG A 279 16.29 -0.74 0.26
C ARG A 279 15.96 -1.66 1.42
N PHE A 280 15.09 -1.17 2.29
CA PHE A 280 14.67 -1.84 3.52
C PHE A 280 13.26 -2.42 3.33
N ASN A 281 13.10 -3.71 3.58
CA ASN A 281 11.80 -4.33 3.69
C ASN A 281 11.47 -4.58 5.17
N SER A 282 10.37 -4.00 5.65
CA SER A 282 9.98 -4.12 7.07
C SER A 282 9.50 -5.51 7.48
N GLY A 283 9.25 -6.41 6.51
CA GLY A 283 8.61 -7.68 6.77
C GLY A 283 7.20 -7.50 7.34
N THR A 284 6.79 -8.44 8.18
CA THR A 284 5.45 -8.48 8.78
C THR A 284 5.49 -8.06 10.25
N PRO A 285 5.19 -6.78 10.59
CA PRO A 285 4.98 -6.40 11.99
C PRO A 285 3.80 -7.17 12.59
N LYS A 286 3.82 -7.40 13.91
CA LYS A 286 2.66 -7.96 14.61
C LYS A 286 1.74 -6.85 15.10
N GLU A 287 0.55 -7.23 15.53
CA GLU A 287 -0.48 -6.30 16.00
C GLU A 287 0.06 -5.30 17.04
N PHE A 288 0.83 -5.75 18.03
CA PHE A 288 1.22 -4.89 19.16
C PHE A 288 2.67 -4.37 19.13
N SER A 289 3.51 -4.82 18.19
CA SER A 289 4.92 -4.40 18.05
C SER A 289 5.51 -4.88 16.72
N GLY A 290 6.73 -4.46 16.39
CA GLY A 290 7.42 -4.83 15.16
C GLY A 290 7.67 -3.68 14.20
N TRP A 291 7.63 -2.43 14.65
CA TRP A 291 7.91 -1.27 13.80
C TRP A 291 8.97 -0.37 14.42
N PHE A 292 9.45 0.58 13.64
CA PHE A 292 10.32 1.65 14.10
C PHE A 292 9.50 2.90 14.43
N THR A 293 9.85 3.60 15.51
CA THR A 293 9.33 4.94 15.86
C THR A 293 10.33 6.06 15.53
N SER A 294 11.50 5.68 15.04
CA SER A 294 12.46 6.54 14.38
C SER A 294 13.33 5.66 13.49
N LEU A 295 13.87 6.20 12.40
CA LEU A 295 14.85 5.51 11.57
C LEU A 295 15.86 6.51 11.03
N GLN A 296 17.13 6.15 11.09
CA GLN A 296 18.26 6.86 10.50
C GLN A 296 19.14 5.87 9.75
N VAL A 297 19.91 6.37 8.79
CA VAL A 297 21.02 5.63 8.18
C VAL A 297 22.31 6.22 8.72
N GLN A 298 23.20 5.34 9.18
CA GLN A 298 24.52 5.71 9.66
C GLN A 298 25.61 4.99 8.88
N TYR A 299 26.72 5.68 8.68
CA TYR A 299 27.95 5.10 8.15
C TYR A 299 29.09 5.28 9.15
N ARG A 300 30.11 4.44 9.05
CA ARG A 300 31.33 4.60 9.84
C ARG A 300 32.32 5.48 9.08
N ASP A 301 32.76 6.57 9.69
CA ASP A 301 33.76 7.46 9.10
C ASP A 301 35.19 6.90 9.23
N ASP A 302 36.17 7.66 8.73
CA ASP A 302 37.60 7.28 8.76
C ASP A 302 38.19 7.23 10.18
N ALA A 303 37.58 7.93 11.14
CA ALA A 303 37.96 7.86 12.56
C ALA A 303 37.39 6.62 13.25
N GLY A 304 36.43 5.93 12.61
CA GLY A 304 35.75 4.77 13.17
C GLY A 304 34.44 5.12 13.88
N ASP A 305 34.01 6.38 13.84
CA ASP A 305 32.81 6.87 14.50
C ASP A 305 31.57 6.74 13.61
N TRP A 306 30.41 6.59 14.23
CA TRP A 306 29.13 6.51 13.52
C TRP A 306 28.58 7.91 13.24
N GLN A 307 28.37 8.21 11.95
CA GLN A 307 27.80 9.46 11.48
C GLN A 307 26.46 9.21 10.79
N ASN A 308 25.49 10.11 10.98
CA ASN A 308 24.25 10.09 10.19
C ASN A 308 24.56 10.51 8.75
N VAL A 309 23.94 9.85 7.77
CA VAL A 309 24.02 10.28 6.37
C VAL A 309 23.34 11.63 6.17
N GLN A 310 23.81 12.38 5.17
CA GLN A 310 23.21 13.66 4.79
C GLN A 310 22.09 13.45 3.76
N GLN A 311 21.07 14.31 3.80
CA GLN A 311 19.95 14.30 2.83
C GLN A 311 19.17 12.97 2.77
N LEU A 312 18.99 12.30 3.92
CA LEU A 312 18.19 11.08 4.00
C LEU A 312 16.74 11.34 3.55
N GLN A 313 16.28 10.58 2.57
CA GLN A 313 14.90 10.50 2.11
C GLN A 313 14.43 9.04 2.16
N ILE A 314 13.21 8.81 2.66
CA ILE A 314 12.61 7.48 2.77
C ILE A 314 11.34 7.45 1.91
N MET A 315 11.29 6.54 0.93
CA MET A 315 10.17 6.45 -0.02
C MET A 315 9.70 4.99 -0.23
N PRO A 316 8.41 4.65 -0.04
CA PRO A 316 7.38 5.52 0.52
C PRO A 316 7.75 5.97 1.94
N ALA A 317 7.18 7.07 2.40
CA ALA A 317 7.45 7.57 3.75
C ALA A 317 7.02 6.52 4.79
N MET A 318 7.83 6.33 5.84
CA MET A 318 7.48 5.48 6.96
C MET A 318 6.63 6.24 7.97
N ASN A 319 5.63 5.56 8.55
CA ASN A 319 4.90 6.08 9.69
C ASN A 319 5.63 5.74 10.99
N PHE A 320 6.17 6.76 11.66
CA PHE A 320 6.91 6.64 12.91
C PHE A 320 6.04 6.78 14.17
N ASP A 321 4.73 6.97 14.04
CA ASP A 321 3.81 6.99 15.18
C ASP A 321 3.87 5.65 15.92
N ASN A 322 3.97 5.72 17.25
CA ASN A 322 3.96 4.51 18.08
C ASN A 322 2.54 3.99 18.30
N SER A 323 1.94 3.45 17.24
CA SER A 323 0.61 2.85 17.22
C SER A 323 0.59 1.60 16.34
N GLN A 324 -0.32 0.67 16.62
CA GLN A 324 -0.53 -0.52 15.80
C GLN A 324 -1.13 -0.22 14.42
N TRP A 325 -1.67 0.98 14.24
CA TRP A 325 -2.29 1.41 13.00
C TRP A 325 -1.22 1.86 12.00
N LEU A 326 -1.54 1.72 10.70
CA LEU A 326 -0.71 2.22 9.61
C LEU A 326 0.70 1.58 9.57
N LYS A 327 0.81 0.33 10.02
CA LYS A 327 2.04 -0.47 9.95
C LYS A 327 1.93 -1.43 8.77
N GLY A 328 2.42 -0.97 7.62
CA GLY A 328 2.38 -1.73 6.39
C GLY A 328 3.16 -3.04 6.49
N ILE A 329 2.67 -4.07 5.80
CA ILE A 329 3.28 -5.39 5.72
C ILE A 329 4.08 -5.50 4.42
N GLY A 330 5.32 -5.99 4.50
CA GLY A 330 6.15 -6.29 3.34
C GLY A 330 6.52 -5.08 2.47
N ILE A 331 6.41 -3.86 3.00
CA ILE A 331 6.68 -2.64 2.23
C ILE A 331 8.17 -2.47 2.03
N ASN A 332 8.57 -2.29 0.77
CA ASN A 332 9.92 -1.86 0.42
C ASN A 332 10.05 -0.34 0.53
N HIS A 333 10.88 0.12 1.45
CA HIS A 333 11.28 1.50 1.60
C HIS A 333 12.66 1.72 0.96
N THR A 334 12.75 2.65 0.01
CA THR A 334 14.02 3.12 -0.54
C THR A 334 14.52 4.29 0.29
N LEU A 335 15.67 4.12 0.92
CA LEU A 335 16.38 5.13 1.69
C LEU A 335 17.49 5.71 0.82
N SER A 336 17.30 6.91 0.27
CA SER A 336 18.31 7.61 -0.54
C SER A 336 19.00 8.70 0.27
N PHE A 337 20.29 8.91 0.06
CA PHE A 337 21.10 9.92 0.75
C PHE A 337 22.28 10.38 -0.12
N ALA A 338 22.98 11.43 0.31
CA ALA A 338 24.21 11.86 -0.35
C ALA A 338 25.26 10.73 -0.31
N PRO A 339 25.95 10.40 -1.42
CA PRO A 339 26.89 9.28 -1.46
C PRO A 339 27.96 9.34 -0.37
N VAL A 340 28.22 8.21 0.28
CA VAL A 340 29.28 8.03 1.28
C VAL A 340 30.19 6.88 0.86
N THR A 341 31.48 7.02 1.14
CA THR A 341 32.45 5.92 1.00
C THR A 341 32.80 5.40 2.38
N THR A 342 32.45 4.16 2.69
CA THR A 342 32.58 3.60 4.05
C THR A 342 32.82 2.10 4.04
N SER A 343 33.48 1.58 5.07
CA SER A 343 33.58 0.13 5.31
C SER A 343 32.41 -0.44 6.12
N ALA A 344 31.46 0.39 6.60
CA ALA A 344 30.32 -0.08 7.39
C ALA A 344 29.13 0.88 7.31
N ILE A 345 27.93 0.33 7.10
CA ILE A 345 26.68 1.09 7.03
C ILE A 345 25.58 0.35 7.80
N ARG A 346 24.65 1.08 8.42
CA ARG A 346 23.48 0.51 9.10
C ARG A 346 22.27 1.42 9.05
N ILE A 347 21.08 0.83 9.09
CA ILE A 347 19.89 1.51 9.62
C ILE A 347 19.91 1.39 11.15
N ILE A 348 19.39 2.39 11.84
CA ILE A 348 19.22 2.39 13.29
C ILE A 348 17.94 3.13 13.67
N GLY A 349 17.20 2.62 14.65
CA GLY A 349 15.94 3.20 15.05
C GLY A 349 15.40 2.66 16.37
N ALA A 350 14.55 3.46 17.02
CA ALA A 350 13.85 3.01 18.22
C ALA A 350 12.74 2.02 17.86
N ALA A 351 12.72 0.87 18.53
CA ALA A 351 11.69 -0.14 18.40
C ALA A 351 10.36 0.36 19.01
N GLY A 352 9.28 0.18 18.26
CA GLY A 352 7.92 0.53 18.64
C GLY A 352 7.15 -0.64 19.26
N GLY A 353 6.09 -0.30 19.96
CA GLY A 353 5.24 -1.25 20.66
C GLY A 353 4.18 -0.55 21.49
N VAL A 354 3.01 -1.17 21.58
CA VAL A 354 1.86 -0.69 22.35
C VAL A 354 1.44 -1.72 23.40
N GLU A 355 0.62 -1.28 24.34
CA GLU A 355 0.01 -2.16 25.33
C GLU A 355 -0.92 -3.16 24.65
N ARG A 356 -0.78 -4.44 24.98
CA ARG A 356 -1.75 -5.47 24.57
C ARG A 356 -2.99 -5.33 25.43
N ASP A 357 -4.16 -5.55 24.86
CA ASP A 357 -5.37 -5.64 25.67
C ASP A 357 -5.37 -6.89 26.57
N SER A 358 -6.33 -6.94 27.50
CA SER A 358 -6.47 -8.03 28.46
C SER A 358 -6.80 -9.39 27.83
N PHE A 359 -7.42 -9.41 26.65
CA PHE A 359 -7.72 -10.65 25.92
C PHE A 359 -6.49 -11.19 25.20
N ASN A 360 -5.53 -10.32 24.90
CA ASN A 360 -4.25 -10.62 24.24
C ASN A 360 -3.08 -10.76 25.23
N GLY A 361 -3.38 -11.12 26.49
CA GLY A 361 -2.40 -11.45 27.52
C GLY A 361 -1.78 -10.25 28.26
N GLY A 362 -2.16 -9.02 27.90
CA GLY A 362 -1.67 -7.79 28.52
C GLY A 362 -0.16 -7.55 28.34
N GLY A 363 0.32 -6.44 28.89
CA GLY A 363 1.73 -6.10 28.89
C GLY A 363 2.20 -5.46 27.60
N ARG A 364 3.51 -5.19 27.54
CA ARG A 364 4.15 -4.48 26.44
C ARG A 364 5.44 -5.15 26.05
N GLU A 365 5.67 -5.21 24.74
CA GLU A 365 6.92 -5.66 24.18
C GLU A 365 7.35 -4.71 23.06
N PHE A 366 8.66 -4.43 22.98
CA PHE A 366 9.23 -3.59 21.95
C PHE A 366 10.27 -4.35 21.13
N TYR A 367 10.01 -4.47 19.83
CA TYR A 367 10.94 -4.96 18.83
C TYR A 367 10.66 -4.33 17.47
N SER A 368 11.64 -4.45 16.58
CA SER A 368 11.51 -4.14 15.15
C SER A 368 11.46 -5.43 14.34
N THR A 369 10.98 -5.31 13.10
CA THR A 369 11.03 -6.39 12.12
C THR A 369 11.74 -5.94 10.86
N ILE A 370 12.27 -6.93 10.16
CA ILE A 370 12.95 -6.77 8.88
C ILE A 370 12.86 -8.09 8.11
N SER A 371 12.67 -8.00 6.80
CA SER A 371 12.80 -9.14 5.89
C SER A 371 14.05 -9.04 5.04
N GLU A 372 14.39 -7.85 4.54
CA GLU A 372 15.52 -7.67 3.63
C GLU A 372 16.15 -6.28 3.84
N LEU A 373 17.46 -6.17 3.69
CA LEU A 373 18.18 -4.89 3.58
C LEU A 373 19.25 -4.96 2.50
N SER A 374 18.95 -4.41 1.34
CA SER A 374 19.91 -4.33 0.25
C SER A 374 20.62 -2.97 0.20
N VAL A 375 21.87 -2.99 -0.28
CA VAL A 375 22.80 -1.85 -0.23
C VAL A 375 23.29 -1.55 -1.65
N HIS A 376 23.17 -0.30 -2.08
CA HIS A 376 23.49 0.08 -3.46
C HIS A 376 24.13 1.47 -3.58
N GLU A 377 24.78 1.66 -4.71
CA GLU A 377 25.03 2.96 -5.30
C GLU A 377 23.97 3.24 -6.38
N ARG A 378 23.68 4.51 -6.62
CA ARG A 378 22.80 4.98 -7.70
C ARG A 378 23.56 5.92 -8.61
#